data_AF-A0A9W4R441-F1
#
_entry.id   AF-A0A9W4R441-F1
#
_cell.length_a   1.000
_cell.length_b   1.000
_cell.length_c   1.000
_cell.angle_alpha   90.00
_cell.angle_beta   90.00
_cell.angle_gamma   90.00
#
_symmetry.space_group_name_H-M   'P 1'
#
loop_
_entity.id
_entity.type
_entity.pdbx_description
1 polymer ?
#
loop_
_entity_poly.entity_id
_entity_poly.type
_entity_poly.pdbx_seq_one_letter_code
_entity_poly.pdbx_strand_id
1 'polypeptide(L)'
;MNTQQKSEFIHLLYAPTNFCNMGCQYCYLGTGTDEKSTLKNVVSTLEKAVNDFLAEGITPFNLSFHGGEATSIPKEILESLLDYSYQYYQKYGERIKSAGYPLNPVHIKTNLFNFDKLINVFEKYEVSISGSVDLPLKLHEKYRTDKRGRSTLTKITNNLKLLATYSHHKKISCVVTQEHFHHIDAFIQDIKYIHYDIGLDMTKFNIMFSFDSHKNKDKFGGGIIGTEMLTQDQQVQFYKILYKEFIGTELEEGLKKHWFKEFTPEFCCSAVNCGDKFFLLQNNGDVYACPRGQSSKEFYYGNLFNDSIQDILNNGWQTIETIENKLPADDDCFTCSYLPYCNQGCVFVREQTQLTKSYTCKLQKELYKADVERYPPYDAKYIKKYAAEYKYQNKIRSFKKDEISLEKKRFVTEELEHEDNSLSHLIEQDPVLQSIYSDSNFCLVLDEVDYQLCSNTLSNKTEVALLGDTSRVLLKVKQDIFSTNSTEEINNYLILMVTRNTMVKYGDEQRRKQEHLFDHHIYPNALKAKSEYEDGYFIYDITAILKLHSDLFIDNIRNNLFITTKKLREYHYDKQKKNAFYHIQAINLPFPFIEFYWQ
;
A
#
# COMPACT_ATOMS: atom_id res chain seq x y z
N MET A 1 4.14 4.54 8.57
CA MET A 1 5.27 3.93 7.85
C MET A 1 5.05 2.42 7.88
N ASN A 2 4.40 1.87 6.85
CA ASN A 2 4.32 0.42 6.71
C ASN A 2 5.64 -0.06 6.14
N THR A 3 6.31 -0.96 6.85
CA THR A 3 7.37 -1.80 6.29
C THR A 3 6.76 -2.62 5.16
N GLN A 4 6.96 -2.16 3.94
CA GLN A 4 6.53 -2.82 2.71
C GLN A 4 7.20 -4.20 2.69
N GLN A 5 6.39 -5.26 2.76
CA GLN A 5 6.87 -6.63 2.82
C GLN A 5 7.59 -6.94 1.49
N LYS A 6 8.92 -7.11 1.52
CA LYS A 6 9.75 -7.38 0.34
C LYS A 6 9.21 -8.66 -0.33
N SER A 7 8.78 -8.59 -1.59
CA SER A 7 8.34 -9.77 -2.31
C SER A 7 9.55 -10.68 -2.55
N GLU A 8 9.54 -11.88 -1.98
CA GLU A 8 10.62 -12.87 -2.16
C GLU A 8 10.64 -13.48 -3.57
N PHE A 9 9.63 -13.18 -4.40
CA PHE A 9 9.44 -13.77 -5.71
C PHE A 9 9.01 -12.73 -6.75
N ILE A 10 9.39 -12.94 -8.00
CA ILE A 10 9.11 -12.01 -9.10
C ILE A 10 8.80 -12.74 -10.41
N HIS A 11 7.90 -12.19 -11.23
CA HIS A 11 7.69 -12.63 -12.60
C HIS A 11 8.61 -11.81 -13.52
N LEU A 12 9.67 -12.44 -14.05
CA LEU A 12 10.62 -11.79 -14.92
C LEU A 12 10.21 -11.96 -16.39
N LEU A 13 9.78 -10.85 -17.01
CA LEU A 13 9.56 -10.80 -18.44
C LEU A 13 10.86 -10.35 -19.11
N TYR A 14 11.28 -11.05 -20.16
CA TYR A 14 12.49 -10.71 -20.88
C TYR A 14 12.21 -10.50 -22.38
N ALA A 15 12.62 -9.35 -22.90
CA ALA A 15 12.59 -9.01 -24.32
C ALA A 15 14.01 -9.15 -24.89
N PRO A 16 14.38 -10.34 -25.44
CA PRO A 16 15.70 -10.55 -26.02
C PRO A 16 15.94 -9.69 -27.27
N THR A 17 14.87 -9.17 -27.88
CA THR A 17 14.93 -8.17 -28.94
C THR A 17 13.65 -7.33 -28.97
N ASN A 18 13.79 -6.06 -29.35
CA ASN A 18 12.65 -5.20 -29.66
C ASN A 18 12.18 -5.37 -31.11
N PHE A 19 13.01 -5.94 -31.98
CA PHE A 19 12.66 -6.20 -33.38
C PHE A 19 11.51 -7.19 -33.51
N CYS A 20 10.65 -6.97 -34.49
CA CYS A 20 9.66 -7.94 -34.95
C CYS A 20 9.83 -8.19 -36.45
N ASN A 21 9.70 -9.44 -36.90
CA ASN A 21 9.68 -9.78 -38.33
C ASN A 21 8.33 -9.48 -39.01
N MET A 22 7.27 -9.17 -38.24
CA MET A 22 5.94 -8.82 -38.74
C MET A 22 5.64 -7.31 -38.62
N GLY A 23 4.73 -6.83 -39.45
CA GLY A 23 4.29 -5.42 -39.54
C GLY A 23 2.82 -5.25 -39.18
N CYS A 24 2.38 -5.75 -38.02
CA CYS A 24 0.96 -5.74 -37.65
C CYS A 24 0.39 -4.30 -37.57
N GLN A 25 -0.76 -4.08 -38.19
CA GLN A 25 -1.34 -2.75 -38.41
C GLN A 25 -1.88 -2.08 -37.14
N TYR A 26 -2.23 -2.87 -36.12
CA TYR A 26 -2.71 -2.40 -34.81
C TYR A 26 -1.65 -2.50 -33.71
N CYS A 27 -0.39 -2.80 -34.04
CA CYS A 27 0.66 -2.99 -33.03
C CYS A 27 0.86 -1.71 -32.22
N TYR A 28 0.64 -1.79 -30.90
CA TYR A 28 0.80 -0.68 -29.96
C TYR A 28 2.26 -0.23 -29.79
N LEU A 29 3.25 -1.01 -30.26
CA LEU A 29 4.66 -0.63 -30.23
C LEU A 29 5.06 0.29 -31.40
N GLY A 30 4.20 0.44 -32.41
CA GLY A 30 4.47 1.30 -33.56
C GLY A 30 5.82 0.98 -34.24
N THR A 31 6.66 2.01 -34.38
CA THR A 31 8.00 1.91 -34.98
C THR A 31 9.05 1.27 -34.08
N GLY A 32 8.75 1.09 -32.79
CA GLY A 32 9.66 0.47 -31.82
C GLY A 32 10.00 -1.00 -32.10
N THR A 33 9.42 -1.59 -33.15
CA THR A 33 9.69 -2.96 -33.60
C THR A 33 10.41 -3.05 -34.95
N ASP A 34 10.81 -1.91 -35.52
CA ASP A 34 11.42 -1.86 -36.86
C ASP A 34 12.95 -2.02 -36.79
N GLU A 35 13.58 -1.56 -35.72
CA GLU A 35 15.04 -1.62 -35.54
C GLU A 35 15.50 -2.97 -35.00
N LYS A 36 16.60 -3.48 -35.57
CA LYS A 36 17.26 -4.70 -35.08
C LYS A 36 18.11 -4.39 -33.86
N SER A 37 17.80 -5.04 -32.74
CA SER A 37 18.62 -4.96 -31.53
C SER A 37 20.00 -5.60 -31.75
N THR A 38 21.02 -5.10 -31.06
CA THR A 38 22.27 -5.86 -30.87
C THR A 38 21.97 -7.16 -30.14
N LEU A 39 22.58 -8.27 -30.56
CA LEU A 39 22.32 -9.59 -29.99
C LEU A 39 23.47 -10.11 -29.12
N LYS A 40 24.55 -9.33 -28.94
CA LYS A 40 25.78 -9.76 -28.26
C LYS A 40 25.57 -10.17 -26.80
N ASN A 41 24.66 -9.48 -26.10
CA ASN A 41 24.50 -9.63 -24.64
C ASN A 41 23.19 -10.31 -24.25
N VAL A 42 22.49 -10.96 -25.18
CA VAL A 42 21.14 -11.48 -24.93
C VAL A 42 21.13 -12.49 -23.77
N VAL A 43 22.00 -13.49 -23.82
CA VAL A 43 22.08 -14.51 -22.75
C VAL A 43 22.65 -13.91 -21.46
N SER A 44 23.79 -13.21 -21.56
CA SER A 44 24.48 -12.65 -20.38
C SER A 44 23.67 -11.61 -19.62
N THR A 45 22.77 -10.87 -20.29
CA THR A 45 21.86 -9.93 -19.62
C THR A 45 20.82 -10.65 -18.76
N LEU A 46 20.23 -11.74 -19.27
CA LEU A 46 19.31 -12.55 -18.49
C LEU A 46 20.03 -13.22 -17.30
N GLU A 47 21.23 -13.76 -17.54
CA GLU A 47 22.06 -14.37 -16.50
C GLU A 47 22.38 -13.38 -15.38
N LYS A 48 22.82 -12.16 -15.74
CA LYS A 48 23.06 -11.08 -14.78
C LYS A 48 21.81 -10.76 -13.99
N ALA A 49 20.67 -10.56 -14.66
CA ALA A 49 19.42 -10.21 -13.98
C ALA A 49 19.02 -11.24 -12.94
N VAL A 50 19.03 -12.52 -13.32
CA VAL A 50 18.70 -13.63 -12.40
C VAL A 50 19.66 -13.66 -11.22
N ASN A 51 20.97 -13.54 -11.46
CA ASN A 51 21.97 -13.53 -10.40
C ASN A 51 21.80 -12.35 -9.44
N ASP A 52 21.54 -11.15 -9.95
CA ASP A 52 21.33 -9.95 -9.14
C ASP A 52 20.05 -10.05 -8.31
N PHE A 53 18.94 -10.54 -8.88
CA PHE A 53 17.72 -10.80 -8.12
C PHE A 53 17.94 -11.81 -7.00
N LEU A 54 18.63 -12.92 -7.29
CA LEU A 54 18.93 -13.94 -6.30
C LEU A 54 19.83 -13.41 -5.17
N ALA A 55 20.79 -12.54 -5.48
CA ALA A 55 21.65 -11.89 -4.50
C ALA A 55 20.85 -11.01 -3.53
N GLU A 56 19.75 -10.40 -4.00
CA GLU A 56 18.80 -9.63 -3.18
C GLU A 56 17.77 -10.49 -2.43
N GLY A 57 17.88 -11.82 -2.54
CA GLY A 57 16.94 -12.78 -1.94
C GLY A 57 15.64 -12.95 -2.73
N ILE A 58 15.54 -12.39 -3.94
CA ILE A 58 14.35 -12.43 -4.80
C ILE A 58 14.51 -13.56 -5.82
N THR A 59 13.52 -14.44 -5.91
CA THR A 59 13.55 -15.59 -6.82
C THR A 59 12.61 -15.36 -8.01
N PRO A 60 13.13 -15.28 -9.24
CA PRO A 60 12.31 -15.30 -10.46
C PRO A 60 11.49 -16.59 -10.58
N PHE A 61 10.21 -16.56 -10.22
CA PHE A 61 9.37 -17.78 -10.26
C PHE A 61 8.91 -18.15 -11.67
N ASN A 62 8.91 -17.17 -12.59
CA ASN A 62 8.57 -17.38 -13.98
C ASN A 62 9.45 -16.53 -14.90
N LEU A 63 10.06 -17.18 -15.89
CA LEU A 63 10.82 -16.61 -17.00
C LEU A 63 9.94 -16.68 -18.24
N SER A 64 9.53 -15.50 -18.73
CA SER A 64 8.66 -15.38 -19.91
C SER A 64 9.28 -14.47 -20.96
N PHE A 65 9.48 -14.99 -22.16
CA PHE A 65 10.09 -14.25 -23.25
C PHE A 65 9.05 -13.56 -24.12
N HIS A 66 9.20 -12.25 -24.22
CA HIS A 66 8.38 -11.31 -24.98
C HIS A 66 9.29 -10.49 -25.93
N GLY A 67 8.97 -9.23 -26.19
CA GLY A 67 9.69 -8.34 -27.09
C GLY A 67 8.87 -8.00 -28.33
N GLY A 68 9.55 -7.61 -29.41
CA GLY A 68 8.89 -7.49 -30.72
C GLY A 68 8.49 -8.87 -31.25
N GLU A 69 9.48 -9.74 -31.45
CA GLU A 69 9.30 -11.18 -31.69
C GLU A 69 10.51 -11.96 -31.14
N ALA A 70 10.34 -12.64 -30.01
CA ALA A 70 11.41 -13.42 -29.38
C ALA A 70 12.01 -14.48 -30.32
N THR A 71 11.18 -15.10 -31.18
CA THR A 71 11.62 -16.15 -32.11
C THR A 71 12.28 -15.61 -33.39
N SER A 72 12.49 -14.30 -33.48
CA SER A 72 13.16 -13.66 -34.62
C SER A 72 14.68 -13.57 -34.48
N ILE A 73 15.21 -13.82 -33.27
CA ILE A 73 16.65 -13.93 -33.04
C ILE A 73 17.19 -15.25 -33.64
N PRO A 74 18.51 -15.36 -33.92
CA PRO A 74 19.12 -16.60 -34.39
C PRO A 74 18.82 -17.78 -33.48
N LYS A 75 18.59 -18.95 -34.08
CA LYS A 75 18.20 -20.18 -33.38
C LYS A 75 19.19 -20.53 -32.27
N GLU A 76 20.48 -20.35 -32.52
CA GLU A 76 21.57 -20.69 -31.61
C GLU A 76 21.50 -19.85 -30.33
N ILE A 77 21.19 -18.56 -30.47
CA ILE A 77 21.04 -17.64 -29.33
C ILE A 77 19.77 -17.97 -28.53
N LEU A 78 18.65 -18.27 -29.22
CA LEU A 78 17.41 -18.68 -28.58
C LEU A 78 17.58 -20.00 -27.81
N GLU A 79 18.28 -20.96 -28.40
CA GLU A 79 18.60 -22.23 -27.76
C GLU A 79 19.46 -22.02 -26.50
N SER A 80 20.47 -21.15 -26.54
CA SER A 80 21.24 -20.80 -25.34
C SER A 80 20.41 -20.13 -24.24
N LEU A 81 19.45 -19.26 -24.58
CA LEU A 81 18.53 -18.67 -23.60
C LEU A 81 17.64 -19.73 -22.93
N LEU A 82 17.12 -20.66 -23.73
CA LEU A 82 16.28 -21.75 -23.24
C LEU A 82 17.08 -22.71 -22.37
N ASP A 83 18.31 -23.04 -22.77
CA ASP A 83 19.23 -23.87 -21.99
C ASP A 83 19.49 -23.28 -20.61
N TYR A 84 19.90 -22.01 -20.56
CA TYR A 84 20.11 -21.31 -19.29
C TYR A 84 18.85 -21.34 -18.40
N SER A 85 17.70 -21.02 -18.97
CA SER A 85 16.43 -20.96 -18.24
C SER A 85 15.98 -22.33 -17.73
N TYR A 86 16.23 -23.38 -18.52
CA TYR A 86 15.98 -24.77 -18.13
C TYR A 86 16.86 -25.17 -16.95
N GLN A 87 18.17 -24.89 -17.02
CA GLN A 87 19.10 -25.16 -15.90
C GLN A 87 18.74 -24.36 -14.64
N TYR A 88 18.30 -23.11 -14.79
CA TYR A 88 17.80 -22.30 -13.70
C TYR A 88 16.63 -22.99 -12.98
N TYR A 89 15.63 -23.48 -13.72
CA TYR A 89 14.50 -24.18 -13.11
C TYR A 89 14.88 -25.54 -12.51
N GLN A 90 15.84 -26.26 -13.06
CA GLN A 90 16.38 -27.48 -12.42
C GLN A 90 16.99 -27.16 -11.05
N LYS A 91 17.67 -26.03 -10.92
CA LYS A 91 18.34 -25.61 -9.69
C LYS A 91 17.40 -24.99 -8.64
N TYR A 92 16.44 -24.17 -9.07
CA TYR A 92 15.60 -23.36 -8.16
C TYR A 92 14.12 -23.77 -8.15
N GLY A 93 13.71 -24.74 -8.97
CA GLY A 93 12.32 -25.17 -9.11
C GLY A 93 11.68 -25.67 -7.82
N GLU A 94 12.41 -26.42 -6.98
CA GLU A 94 11.88 -26.86 -5.68
C GLU A 94 11.63 -25.70 -4.72
N ARG A 95 12.51 -24.68 -4.72
CA ARG A 95 12.30 -23.45 -3.91
C ARG A 95 11.04 -22.72 -4.35
N ILE A 96 10.82 -22.59 -5.67
CA ILE A 96 9.63 -21.94 -6.24
C ILE A 96 8.35 -22.68 -5.83
N LYS A 97 8.33 -24.02 -5.99
CA LYS A 97 7.18 -24.86 -5.62
C LYS A 97 6.88 -24.80 -4.11
N SER A 98 7.92 -24.86 -3.28
CA SER A 98 7.78 -24.82 -1.81
C SER A 98 7.19 -23.50 -1.30
N ALA A 99 7.34 -22.41 -2.07
CA ALA A 99 6.73 -21.12 -1.78
C ALA A 99 5.30 -20.95 -2.32
N GLY A 100 4.70 -22.00 -2.88
CA GLY A 100 3.32 -21.99 -3.38
C GLY A 100 3.16 -21.38 -4.78
N TYR A 101 4.25 -21.12 -5.52
CA TYR A 101 4.18 -20.65 -6.90
C TYR A 101 4.14 -21.85 -7.87
N PRO A 102 3.32 -21.79 -8.94
CA PRO A 102 3.34 -22.82 -9.97
C PRO A 102 4.66 -22.73 -10.75
N LEU A 103 5.41 -23.84 -10.79
CA LEU A 103 6.58 -23.96 -11.65
C LEU A 103 6.12 -24.25 -13.08
N ASN A 104 6.03 -23.20 -13.89
CA ASN A 104 5.71 -23.33 -15.31
C ASN A 104 6.99 -23.53 -16.12
N PRO A 105 6.95 -24.31 -17.23
CA PRO A 105 8.02 -24.30 -18.20
C PRO A 105 8.30 -22.88 -18.72
N VAL A 106 9.49 -22.68 -19.28
CA VAL A 106 9.85 -21.39 -19.89
C VAL A 106 8.78 -20.98 -20.90
N HIS A 107 8.27 -19.76 -20.78
CA HIS A 107 7.17 -19.30 -21.63
C HIS A 107 7.69 -18.43 -22.79
N ILE A 108 7.17 -18.63 -24.00
CA ILE A 108 7.42 -17.74 -25.14
C ILE A 108 6.10 -17.23 -25.70
N LYS A 109 5.99 -15.90 -25.77
CA LYS A 109 4.98 -15.21 -26.58
C LYS A 109 5.53 -15.00 -27.99
N THR A 110 4.84 -15.53 -28.99
CA THR A 110 5.30 -15.46 -30.40
C THR A 110 4.15 -15.11 -31.34
N ASN A 111 4.49 -14.56 -32.50
CA ASN A 111 3.61 -14.42 -33.66
C ASN A 111 3.45 -15.72 -34.47
N LEU A 112 4.09 -16.81 -34.02
CA LEU A 112 4.02 -18.15 -34.59
C LEU A 112 4.69 -18.32 -35.97
N PHE A 113 5.26 -17.27 -36.58
CA PHE A 113 5.78 -17.30 -37.94
C PHE A 113 6.97 -18.26 -38.13
N ASN A 114 7.86 -18.35 -37.14
CA ASN A 114 9.06 -19.20 -37.18
C ASN A 114 8.88 -20.55 -36.47
N PHE A 115 7.66 -20.90 -36.04
CA PHE A 115 7.40 -22.07 -35.19
C PHE A 115 7.91 -23.39 -35.81
N ASP A 116 7.65 -23.63 -37.09
CA ASP A 116 8.10 -24.82 -37.81
C ASP A 116 9.63 -25.04 -37.79
N LYS A 117 10.39 -23.96 -37.74
CA LYS A 117 11.86 -24.02 -37.72
C LYS A 117 12.42 -24.29 -36.33
N LEU A 118 11.62 -24.06 -35.29
CA LEU A 118 12.03 -24.04 -33.89
C LEU A 118 11.36 -25.13 -33.06
N ILE A 119 10.38 -25.85 -33.60
CA ILE A 119 9.62 -26.89 -32.88
C ILE A 119 10.53 -27.91 -32.17
N ASN A 120 11.59 -28.40 -32.84
CA ASN A 120 12.53 -29.35 -32.23
C ASN A 120 13.28 -28.76 -31.01
N VAL A 121 13.58 -27.46 -31.04
CA VAL A 121 14.20 -26.77 -29.89
C VAL A 121 13.17 -26.60 -28.78
N PHE A 122 11.93 -26.24 -29.13
CA PHE A 122 10.86 -26.10 -28.14
C PHE A 122 10.52 -27.42 -27.46
N GLU A 123 10.49 -28.53 -28.21
CA GLU A 123 10.30 -29.88 -27.67
C GLU A 123 11.42 -30.27 -26.70
N LYS A 124 12.68 -30.00 -27.07
CA LYS A 124 13.86 -30.29 -26.25
C LYS A 124 13.81 -29.63 -24.86
N TYR A 125 13.25 -28.42 -24.77
CA TYR A 125 13.19 -27.62 -23.54
C TYR A 125 11.77 -27.51 -22.95
N GLU A 126 10.82 -28.29 -23.45
CA GLU A 126 9.42 -28.32 -23.00
C GLU A 126 8.73 -26.94 -22.97
N VAL A 127 9.06 -26.08 -23.92
CA VAL A 127 8.69 -24.66 -23.90
C VAL A 127 7.17 -24.48 -23.92
N SER A 128 6.65 -23.60 -23.06
CA SER A 128 5.25 -23.18 -23.12
C SER A 128 5.05 -22.11 -24.19
N ILE A 129 4.15 -22.34 -25.15
CA ILE A 129 3.95 -21.47 -26.33
C ILE A 129 2.62 -20.72 -26.26
N SER A 130 2.66 -19.41 -26.49
CA SER A 130 1.48 -18.56 -26.69
C SER A 130 1.57 -17.85 -28.05
N GLY A 131 0.86 -18.39 -29.04
CA GLY A 131 0.82 -17.86 -30.41
C GLY A 131 -0.13 -16.68 -30.56
N SER A 132 0.23 -15.69 -31.37
CA SER A 132 -0.65 -14.56 -31.69
C SER A 132 -1.33 -14.81 -33.03
N VAL A 133 -2.63 -15.13 -32.99
CA VAL A 133 -3.44 -15.48 -34.16
C VAL A 133 -4.79 -14.78 -34.03
N ASP A 134 -5.04 -13.83 -34.92
CA ASP A 134 -6.35 -13.16 -34.96
C ASP A 134 -7.41 -14.02 -35.65
N LEU A 135 -8.63 -13.90 -35.16
CA LEU A 135 -9.83 -14.51 -35.71
C LEU A 135 -10.82 -13.39 -36.09
N PRO A 136 -11.60 -13.51 -37.17
CA PRO A 136 -11.45 -14.55 -38.16
C PRO A 136 -10.11 -14.44 -38.91
N LEU A 137 -9.61 -15.55 -39.44
CA LEU A 137 -8.33 -15.70 -40.12
C LEU A 137 -8.20 -14.74 -41.32
N LYS A 138 -9.31 -14.33 -41.93
CA LYS A 138 -9.32 -13.26 -42.95
C LYS A 138 -8.80 -11.91 -42.41
N LEU A 139 -9.05 -11.59 -41.14
CA LEU A 139 -8.54 -10.38 -40.49
C LEU A 139 -7.09 -10.56 -40.03
N HIS A 140 -6.68 -11.78 -39.71
CA HIS A 140 -5.25 -12.10 -39.55
C HIS A 140 -4.49 -11.75 -40.83
N GLU A 141 -4.95 -12.24 -41.98
CA GLU A 141 -4.33 -11.95 -43.29
C GLU A 141 -4.26 -10.45 -43.56
N LYS A 142 -5.34 -9.72 -43.28
CA LYS A 142 -5.43 -8.27 -43.50
C LYS A 142 -4.47 -7.48 -42.60
N TYR A 143 -4.46 -7.77 -41.30
CA TYR A 143 -3.82 -6.90 -40.30
C TYR A 143 -2.47 -7.40 -39.78
N ARG A 144 -2.16 -8.69 -39.92
CA ARG A 144 -0.92 -9.31 -39.45
C ARG A 144 -0.03 -9.70 -40.64
N THR A 145 0.47 -8.69 -41.33
CA THR A 145 1.37 -8.88 -42.47
C THR A 145 2.83 -8.96 -42.04
N ASP A 146 3.72 -9.33 -42.97
CA ASP A 146 5.14 -9.06 -42.79
C ASP A 146 5.45 -7.54 -42.90
N LYS A 147 6.70 -7.14 -42.66
CA LYS A 147 7.13 -5.73 -42.76
C LYS A 147 6.98 -5.13 -44.17
N ARG A 148 6.73 -5.95 -45.20
CA ARG A 148 6.49 -5.52 -46.60
C ARG A 148 5.01 -5.53 -46.97
N GLY A 149 4.11 -5.77 -46.02
CA GLY A 149 2.67 -5.81 -46.26
C GLY A 149 2.17 -7.12 -46.90
N ARG A 150 2.99 -8.18 -46.95
CA ARG A 150 2.58 -9.47 -47.53
C ARG A 150 1.83 -10.30 -46.49
N SER A 151 0.81 -11.03 -46.94
CA SER A 151 0.06 -11.99 -46.12
C SER A 151 1.00 -13.02 -45.48
N THR A 152 0.73 -13.34 -44.21
CA THR A 152 1.41 -14.41 -43.49
C THR A 152 0.52 -15.63 -43.27
N LEU A 153 -0.75 -15.57 -43.69
CA LEU A 153 -1.79 -16.50 -43.28
C LEU A 153 -1.44 -17.95 -43.61
N THR A 154 -1.04 -18.25 -44.85
CA THR A 154 -0.68 -19.63 -45.24
C THR A 154 0.38 -20.24 -44.32
N LYS A 155 1.37 -19.45 -43.93
CA LYS A 155 2.44 -19.90 -43.02
C LYS A 155 1.90 -20.15 -41.63
N ILE A 156 1.08 -19.23 -41.12
CA ILE A 156 0.47 -19.31 -39.79
C ILE A 156 -0.51 -20.49 -39.70
N THR A 157 -1.33 -20.74 -40.72
CA THR A 157 -2.24 -21.89 -40.76
C THR A 157 -1.49 -23.23 -40.73
N ASN A 158 -0.35 -23.34 -41.43
CA ASN A 158 0.49 -24.53 -41.34
C ASN A 158 1.11 -24.68 -39.94
N ASN A 159 1.55 -23.57 -39.34
CA ASN A 159 2.12 -23.58 -38.00
C ASN A 159 1.07 -23.83 -36.91
N LEU A 160 -0.21 -23.49 -37.13
CA LEU A 160 -1.32 -23.89 -36.25
C LEU A 160 -1.50 -25.41 -36.22
N LYS A 161 -1.39 -26.09 -37.37
CA LYS A 161 -1.46 -27.55 -37.46
C LYS A 161 -0.29 -28.21 -36.71
N LEU A 162 0.92 -27.66 -36.86
CA LEU A 162 2.09 -28.11 -36.09
C LEU A 162 1.94 -27.83 -34.59
N LEU A 163 1.37 -26.67 -34.22
CA LEU A 163 1.12 -26.33 -32.83
C LEU A 163 0.10 -27.31 -32.22
N ALA A 164 -0.93 -27.72 -32.95
CA ALA A 164 -1.91 -28.70 -32.47
C ALA A 164 -1.26 -30.02 -32.03
N THR A 165 -0.25 -30.50 -32.77
CA THR A 165 0.49 -31.73 -32.46
C THR A 165 1.57 -31.57 -31.38
N TYR A 166 1.94 -30.34 -31.01
CA TYR A 166 2.98 -30.07 -30.01
C TYR A 166 2.54 -30.53 -28.61
N SER A 167 3.31 -31.39 -27.94
CA SER A 167 2.87 -32.07 -26.70
C SER A 167 2.86 -31.18 -25.45
N HIS A 168 3.59 -30.08 -25.46
CA HIS A 168 3.76 -29.22 -24.29
C HIS A 168 2.71 -28.12 -24.22
N HIS A 169 2.75 -27.31 -23.15
CA HIS A 169 1.77 -26.25 -22.92
C HIS A 169 1.67 -25.29 -24.11
N LYS A 170 0.48 -25.17 -24.67
CA LYS A 170 0.20 -24.35 -25.85
C LYS A 170 -1.12 -23.62 -25.74
N LYS A 171 -1.15 -22.43 -26.32
CA LYS A 171 -2.36 -21.63 -26.52
C LYS A 171 -2.19 -20.62 -27.65
N ILE A 172 -3.29 -20.06 -28.10
CA ILE A 172 -3.28 -18.88 -28.97
C ILE A 172 -4.02 -17.71 -28.33
N SER A 173 -3.79 -16.52 -28.85
CA SER A 173 -4.53 -15.31 -28.48
C SER A 173 -4.89 -14.47 -29.70
N CYS A 174 -6.05 -13.84 -29.67
CA CYS A 174 -6.54 -12.91 -30.68
C CYS A 174 -6.66 -11.49 -30.12
N VAL A 175 -6.27 -10.48 -30.90
CA VAL A 175 -6.63 -9.09 -30.61
C VAL A 175 -7.94 -8.76 -31.33
N VAL A 176 -8.92 -8.21 -30.63
CA VAL A 176 -10.24 -7.86 -31.16
C VAL A 176 -10.33 -6.35 -31.33
N THR A 177 -10.59 -5.93 -32.56
CA THR A 177 -10.78 -4.52 -32.99
C THR A 177 -12.19 -4.29 -33.52
N GLN A 178 -12.56 -3.05 -33.89
CA GLN A 178 -13.89 -2.74 -34.45
C GLN A 178 -14.29 -3.65 -35.62
N GLU A 179 -13.40 -3.94 -36.56
CA GLU A 179 -13.72 -4.82 -37.69
C GLU A 179 -13.96 -6.29 -37.28
N HIS A 180 -13.31 -6.75 -36.21
CA HIS A 180 -13.54 -8.09 -35.66
C HIS A 180 -14.96 -8.23 -35.12
N PHE A 181 -15.48 -7.19 -34.48
CA PHE A 181 -16.85 -7.14 -33.98
C PHE A 181 -17.88 -7.25 -35.11
N HIS A 182 -17.65 -6.59 -36.24
CA HIS A 182 -18.52 -6.70 -37.43
C HIS A 182 -18.44 -8.07 -38.13
N HIS A 183 -17.50 -8.92 -37.75
CA HIS A 183 -17.29 -10.25 -38.31
C HIS A 183 -17.34 -11.35 -37.24
N ILE A 184 -18.13 -11.14 -36.18
CA ILE A 184 -18.23 -12.08 -35.06
C ILE A 184 -18.71 -13.48 -35.46
N ASP A 185 -19.59 -13.61 -36.45
CA ASP A 185 -20.01 -14.93 -36.93
C ASP A 185 -18.85 -15.71 -37.52
N ALA A 186 -18.01 -15.06 -38.33
CA ALA A 186 -16.78 -15.68 -38.86
C ALA A 186 -15.75 -15.94 -37.75
N PHE A 187 -15.68 -15.07 -36.73
CA PHE A 187 -14.86 -15.29 -35.54
C PHE A 187 -15.23 -16.60 -34.83
N ILE A 188 -16.54 -16.83 -34.63
CA ILE A 188 -17.08 -18.06 -34.02
C ILE A 188 -16.76 -19.28 -34.90
N GLN A 189 -16.97 -19.18 -36.21
CA GLN A 189 -16.65 -20.28 -37.13
C GLN A 189 -15.17 -20.65 -37.08
N ASP A 190 -14.27 -19.67 -36.99
CA ASP A 190 -12.84 -19.97 -36.91
C ASP A 190 -12.41 -20.54 -35.55
N ILE A 191 -13.08 -20.20 -34.44
CA ILE A 191 -12.89 -20.92 -33.17
C ILE A 191 -13.22 -22.41 -33.37
N LYS A 192 -14.38 -22.70 -33.97
CA LYS A 192 -14.83 -24.07 -34.22
C LYS A 192 -13.88 -24.80 -35.16
N TYR A 193 -13.49 -24.17 -36.26
CA TYR A 193 -12.54 -24.74 -37.22
C TYR A 193 -11.19 -25.08 -36.57
N ILE A 194 -10.64 -24.17 -35.75
CA ILE A 194 -9.37 -24.43 -35.06
C ILE A 194 -9.51 -25.57 -34.05
N HIS A 195 -10.65 -25.63 -33.34
CA HIS A 195 -10.87 -26.67 -32.35
C HIS A 195 -11.10 -28.05 -32.98
N TYR A 196 -12.06 -28.14 -33.90
CA TYR A 196 -12.57 -29.39 -34.43
C TYR A 196 -11.77 -29.92 -35.62
N ASP A 197 -11.33 -29.04 -36.53
CA ASP A 197 -10.66 -29.46 -37.76
C ASP A 197 -9.13 -29.42 -37.64
N ILE A 198 -8.57 -28.40 -36.98
CA ILE A 198 -7.12 -28.34 -36.73
C ILE A 198 -6.73 -29.20 -35.50
N GLY A 199 -7.64 -29.38 -34.53
CA GLY A 199 -7.38 -30.14 -33.32
C GLY A 199 -6.60 -29.37 -32.25
N LEU A 200 -6.59 -28.03 -32.30
CA LEU A 200 -6.00 -27.21 -31.25
C LEU A 200 -7.05 -26.91 -30.18
N ASP A 201 -6.78 -27.29 -28.94
CA ASP A 201 -7.68 -27.07 -27.80
C ASP A 201 -7.98 -25.58 -27.57
N MET A 202 -9.17 -25.14 -27.97
CA MET A 202 -9.63 -23.76 -27.85
C MET A 202 -10.22 -23.46 -26.47
N THR A 203 -10.26 -24.40 -25.53
CA THR A 203 -10.54 -24.06 -24.13
C THR A 203 -9.42 -23.16 -23.58
N LYS A 204 -8.19 -23.33 -24.08
CA LYS A 204 -6.99 -22.54 -23.72
C LYS A 204 -6.76 -21.41 -24.72
N PHE A 205 -7.77 -20.58 -24.96
CA PHE A 205 -7.70 -19.40 -25.84
C PHE A 205 -7.75 -18.10 -25.03
N ASN A 206 -7.10 -17.05 -25.50
CA ASN A 206 -7.13 -15.72 -24.89
C ASN A 206 -7.65 -14.66 -25.88
N ILE A 207 -8.65 -13.90 -25.47
CA ILE A 207 -9.18 -12.76 -26.21
C ILE A 207 -8.68 -11.48 -25.54
N MET A 208 -8.03 -10.63 -26.32
CA MET A 208 -7.60 -9.30 -25.90
C MET A 208 -8.34 -8.26 -26.73
N PHE A 209 -8.69 -7.11 -26.17
CA PHE A 209 -9.24 -6.01 -26.94
C PHE A 209 -8.13 -5.03 -27.34
N SER A 210 -8.22 -4.46 -28.54
CA SER A 210 -7.35 -3.36 -28.90
C SER A 210 -7.64 -2.13 -28.03
N PHE A 211 -6.63 -1.30 -27.88
CA PHE A 211 -6.73 0.04 -27.32
C PHE A 211 -6.02 1.02 -28.26
N ASP A 212 -6.48 2.25 -28.28
CA ASP A 212 -5.89 3.30 -29.10
C ASP A 212 -4.53 3.70 -28.53
N SER A 213 -3.46 3.42 -29.27
CA SER A 213 -2.08 3.70 -28.87
C SER A 213 -1.49 4.89 -29.64
N HIS A 214 -0.81 5.80 -28.93
CA HIS A 214 -0.12 6.93 -29.56
C HIS A 214 0.91 6.50 -30.61
N LYS A 215 1.76 5.52 -30.27
CA LYS A 215 2.79 5.02 -31.19
C LYS A 215 2.23 4.36 -32.44
N ASN A 216 1.09 3.69 -32.31
CA ASN A 216 0.40 3.13 -33.47
C ASN A 216 -0.12 4.27 -34.38
N LYS A 217 -0.78 5.27 -33.78
CA LYS A 217 -1.27 6.45 -34.49
C LYS A 217 -0.13 7.20 -35.19
N ASP A 218 1.00 7.39 -34.53
CA ASP A 218 2.19 8.03 -35.11
C ASP A 218 2.72 7.26 -36.32
N LYS A 219 2.82 5.93 -36.23
CA LYS A 219 3.30 5.08 -37.32
C LYS A 219 2.38 5.10 -38.55
N PHE A 220 1.06 5.13 -38.33
CA PHE A 220 0.06 4.99 -39.38
C PHE A 220 -0.73 6.27 -39.67
N GLY A 221 -0.22 7.44 -39.26
CA GLY A 221 -0.83 8.73 -39.60
C GLY A 221 -2.26 8.92 -39.07
N GLY A 222 -2.52 8.47 -37.85
CA GLY A 222 -3.84 8.55 -37.19
C GLY A 222 -4.47 7.18 -36.87
N GLY A 223 -3.84 6.09 -37.31
CA GLY A 223 -4.32 4.71 -37.11
C GLY A 223 -4.89 4.10 -38.38
N ILE A 224 -5.28 2.82 -38.32
CA ILE A 224 -5.88 2.11 -39.44
C ILE A 224 -7.37 1.89 -39.20
N ILE A 225 -8.20 2.24 -40.20
CA ILE A 225 -9.65 2.06 -40.13
C ILE A 225 -9.99 0.59 -39.88
N GLY A 226 -10.89 0.35 -38.92
CA GLY A 226 -11.30 -0.98 -38.48
C GLY A 226 -10.43 -1.56 -37.36
N THR A 227 -9.29 -0.94 -37.02
CA THR A 227 -8.41 -1.38 -35.92
C THR A 227 -8.63 -0.67 -34.59
N GLU A 228 -9.55 0.29 -34.56
CA GLU A 228 -9.88 1.09 -33.39
C GLU A 228 -10.38 0.21 -32.24
N MET A 229 -10.27 0.73 -31.01
CA MET A 229 -10.81 0.07 -29.84
C MET A 229 -12.35 -0.05 -29.89
N LEU A 230 -12.88 -1.16 -29.37
CA LEU A 230 -14.31 -1.31 -29.15
C LEU A 230 -14.77 -0.37 -28.04
N THR A 231 -15.99 0.16 -28.17
CA THR A 231 -16.69 0.77 -27.04
C THR A 231 -16.99 -0.29 -25.97
N GLN A 232 -17.15 0.14 -24.72
CA GLN A 232 -17.46 -0.77 -23.62
C GLN A 232 -18.76 -1.56 -23.84
N ASP A 233 -19.76 -0.97 -24.50
CA ASP A 233 -21.01 -1.67 -24.83
C ASP A 233 -20.81 -2.73 -25.90
N GLN A 234 -20.00 -2.45 -26.93
CA GLN A 234 -19.63 -3.43 -27.94
C GLN A 234 -18.83 -4.60 -27.35
N GLN A 235 -17.92 -4.35 -26.40
CA GLN A 235 -17.19 -5.42 -25.70
C GLN A 235 -18.14 -6.34 -24.92
N VAL A 236 -19.13 -5.77 -24.22
CA VAL A 236 -20.18 -6.54 -23.53
C VAL A 236 -21.01 -7.33 -24.53
N GLN A 237 -21.41 -6.73 -25.64
CA GLN A 237 -22.17 -7.42 -26.69
C GLN A 237 -21.35 -8.56 -27.30
N PHE A 238 -20.06 -8.35 -27.59
CA PHE A 238 -19.14 -9.37 -28.08
C PHE A 238 -19.09 -10.56 -27.10
N TYR A 239 -18.87 -10.30 -25.81
CA TYR A 239 -18.90 -11.33 -24.77
C TYR A 239 -20.24 -12.07 -24.74
N LYS A 240 -21.38 -11.37 -24.77
CA LYS A 240 -22.71 -11.99 -24.70
C LYS A 240 -23.02 -12.88 -25.90
N ILE A 241 -22.56 -12.51 -27.10
CA ILE A 241 -22.71 -13.33 -28.29
C ILE A 241 -21.90 -14.62 -28.15
N LEU A 242 -20.64 -14.54 -27.75
CA LEU A 242 -19.82 -15.74 -27.48
C LEU A 242 -20.40 -16.58 -26.33
N TYR A 243 -20.92 -15.93 -25.29
CA TYR A 243 -21.53 -16.63 -24.17
C TYR A 243 -22.73 -17.46 -24.60
N LYS A 244 -23.64 -16.85 -25.38
CA LYS A 244 -24.80 -17.54 -25.94
C LYS A 244 -24.40 -18.72 -26.82
N GLU A 245 -23.33 -18.57 -27.59
CA GLU A 245 -22.88 -19.59 -28.55
C GLU A 245 -22.21 -20.80 -27.88
N PHE A 246 -21.39 -20.58 -26.85
CA PHE A 246 -20.54 -21.63 -26.29
C PHE A 246 -20.99 -22.18 -24.93
N ILE A 247 -21.99 -21.58 -24.29
CA ILE A 247 -22.59 -22.16 -23.07
C ILE A 247 -23.25 -23.51 -23.40
N GLY A 248 -23.01 -24.52 -22.55
CA GLY A 248 -23.48 -25.89 -22.77
C GLY A 248 -22.65 -26.70 -23.78
N THR A 249 -21.57 -26.14 -24.32
CA THR A 249 -20.63 -26.85 -25.21
C THR A 249 -19.36 -27.26 -24.45
N GLU A 250 -18.51 -28.11 -25.03
CA GLU A 250 -17.22 -28.47 -24.40
C GLU A 250 -16.25 -27.29 -24.26
N LEU A 251 -16.48 -26.19 -24.99
CA LEU A 251 -15.70 -24.95 -24.92
C LEU A 251 -16.16 -24.01 -23.80
N GLU A 252 -17.26 -24.33 -23.10
CA GLU A 252 -17.83 -23.52 -22.02
C GLU A 252 -16.79 -23.18 -20.95
N GLU A 253 -15.99 -24.17 -20.52
CA GLU A 253 -14.99 -23.95 -19.49
C GLU A 253 -13.94 -22.92 -19.93
N GLY A 254 -13.50 -22.99 -21.18
CA GLY A 254 -12.57 -22.02 -21.77
C GLY A 254 -13.14 -20.61 -21.78
N LEU A 255 -14.38 -20.47 -22.22
CA LEU A 255 -15.09 -19.19 -22.20
C LEU A 255 -15.16 -18.61 -20.77
N LYS A 256 -15.57 -19.42 -19.79
CA LYS A 256 -15.78 -18.97 -18.40
C LYS A 256 -14.47 -18.67 -17.68
N LYS A 257 -13.39 -19.43 -17.93
CA LYS A 257 -12.16 -19.38 -17.11
C LYS A 257 -10.94 -18.79 -17.82
N HIS A 258 -10.90 -18.75 -19.15
CA HIS A 258 -9.66 -18.51 -19.90
C HIS A 258 -9.78 -17.37 -20.92
N TRP A 259 -10.84 -17.34 -21.74
CA TRP A 259 -10.93 -16.42 -22.89
C TRP A 259 -10.82 -14.95 -22.48
N PHE A 260 -11.42 -14.58 -21.34
CA PHE A 260 -11.42 -13.20 -20.84
C PHE A 260 -10.55 -13.00 -19.59
N LYS A 261 -9.63 -13.94 -19.30
CA LYS A 261 -8.82 -13.96 -18.06
C LYS A 261 -7.96 -12.71 -17.86
N GLU A 262 -7.63 -11.98 -18.93
CA GLU A 262 -6.91 -10.71 -18.82
C GLU A 262 -7.69 -9.64 -18.03
N PHE A 263 -9.02 -9.72 -18.02
CA PHE A 263 -9.90 -8.71 -17.45
C PHE A 263 -10.40 -9.08 -16.04
N THR A 264 -9.94 -10.19 -15.48
CA THR A 264 -10.28 -10.65 -14.13
C THR A 264 -9.23 -10.18 -13.10
N PRO A 265 -9.49 -10.31 -11.78
CA PRO A 265 -8.61 -9.77 -10.73
C PRO A 265 -7.23 -10.44 -10.64
N GLU A 266 -7.09 -11.64 -11.20
CA GLU A 266 -5.85 -12.42 -11.18
C GLU A 266 -4.81 -11.91 -12.20
N PHE A 267 -5.16 -10.93 -13.03
CA PHE A 267 -4.27 -10.38 -14.04
C PHE A 267 -3.71 -9.01 -13.66
N CYS A 268 -2.59 -8.64 -14.26
CA CYS A 268 -1.87 -7.39 -13.96
C CYS A 268 -2.70 -6.12 -14.11
N CYS A 269 -3.69 -6.15 -15.01
CA CYS A 269 -4.57 -5.03 -15.32
C CYS A 269 -5.51 -4.69 -14.16
N SER A 270 -5.56 -5.53 -13.14
CA SER A 270 -6.42 -5.38 -11.95
C SER A 270 -5.61 -5.22 -10.67
N ALA A 271 -4.29 -5.06 -10.77
CA ALA A 271 -3.42 -4.87 -9.60
C ALA A 271 -3.64 -3.49 -8.97
N VAL A 272 -3.50 -3.40 -7.64
CA VAL A 272 -3.56 -2.11 -6.91
C VAL A 272 -2.48 -1.15 -7.42
N ASN A 273 -1.27 -1.67 -7.62
CA ASN A 273 -0.17 -1.03 -8.33
C ASN A 273 0.53 -2.14 -9.12
N CYS A 274 0.71 -2.00 -10.43
CA CYS A 274 1.31 -3.05 -11.25
C CYS A 274 2.86 -3.04 -11.23
N GLY A 275 3.47 -2.00 -10.65
CA GLY A 275 4.91 -1.80 -10.62
C GLY A 275 5.67 -2.65 -9.60
N ASP A 276 5.00 -3.38 -8.73
CA ASP A 276 5.61 -4.40 -7.86
C ASP A 276 5.44 -5.84 -8.40
N LYS A 277 4.67 -6.03 -9.48
CA LYS A 277 4.31 -7.37 -9.99
C LYS A 277 5.08 -7.78 -11.23
N PHE A 278 5.39 -6.83 -12.12
CA PHE A 278 5.91 -7.12 -13.46
C PHE A 278 7.09 -6.24 -13.81
N PHE A 279 8.11 -6.86 -14.38
CA PHE A 279 9.31 -6.20 -14.86
C PHE A 279 9.62 -6.77 -16.23
N LEU A 280 9.65 -5.90 -17.24
CA LEU A 280 10.15 -6.26 -18.55
C LEU A 280 11.57 -5.75 -18.71
N LEU A 281 12.51 -6.68 -18.70
CA LEU A 281 13.91 -6.46 -18.99
C LEU A 281 14.15 -6.55 -20.50
N GLN A 282 14.84 -5.57 -21.07
CA GLN A 282 15.35 -5.61 -22.44
C GLN A 282 16.82 -6.04 -22.48
N ASN A 283 17.28 -6.45 -23.66
CA ASN A 283 18.64 -6.95 -23.84
C ASN A 283 19.76 -5.91 -23.66
N ASN A 284 19.43 -4.62 -23.63
CA ASN A 284 20.34 -3.52 -23.33
C ASN A 284 20.34 -3.16 -21.82
N GLY A 285 19.62 -3.92 -21.00
CA GLY A 285 19.50 -3.71 -19.56
C GLY A 285 18.34 -2.82 -19.16
N ASP A 286 17.66 -2.14 -20.09
CA ASP A 286 16.53 -1.28 -19.74
C ASP A 286 15.39 -2.09 -19.15
N VAL A 287 14.79 -1.58 -18.09
CA VAL A 287 13.67 -2.18 -17.38
C VAL A 287 12.45 -1.27 -17.49
N TYR A 288 11.35 -1.85 -17.95
CA TYR A 288 10.05 -1.18 -18.09
C TYR A 288 8.96 -1.92 -17.33
N ALA A 289 7.83 -1.26 -17.12
CA ALA A 289 6.67 -1.82 -16.42
C ALA A 289 6.16 -3.15 -17.00
N CYS A 290 6.02 -3.24 -18.33
CA CYS A 290 5.44 -4.41 -18.99
C CYS A 290 5.66 -4.37 -20.52
N PRO A 291 5.26 -5.43 -21.26
CA PRO A 291 5.30 -5.43 -22.72
C PRO A 291 4.54 -4.29 -23.39
N ARG A 292 3.50 -3.71 -22.75
CA ARG A 292 2.80 -2.53 -23.27
C ARG A 292 3.64 -1.26 -23.14
N GLY A 293 4.23 -1.07 -21.96
CA GLY A 293 5.06 0.08 -21.60
C GLY A 293 6.50 0.03 -22.11
N GLN A 294 6.93 -1.05 -22.75
CA GLN A 294 8.35 -1.34 -23.07
C GLN A 294 9.08 -0.31 -23.94
N SER A 295 8.37 0.67 -24.48
CA SER A 295 8.97 1.71 -25.31
C SER A 295 8.50 3.11 -24.93
N SER A 296 7.79 3.23 -23.80
CA SER A 296 7.36 4.50 -23.24
C SER A 296 8.35 4.94 -22.17
N LYS A 297 8.77 6.22 -22.25
CA LYS A 297 9.69 6.80 -21.28
C LYS A 297 9.02 6.96 -19.91
N GLU A 298 7.70 7.16 -19.91
CA GLU A 298 6.87 7.31 -18.74
C GLU A 298 6.82 6.03 -17.90
N PHE A 299 6.94 4.85 -18.54
CA PHE A 299 6.87 3.54 -17.88
C PHE A 299 8.25 2.86 -17.70
N TYR A 300 9.33 3.65 -17.73
CA TYR A 300 10.71 3.20 -17.50
C TYR A 300 11.04 3.13 -16.00
N TYR A 301 11.69 2.05 -15.57
CA TYR A 301 12.00 1.77 -14.16
C TYR A 301 13.50 1.90 -13.82
N GLY A 302 14.38 1.77 -14.81
CA GLY A 302 15.83 1.84 -14.62
C GLY A 302 16.57 0.94 -15.60
N ASN A 303 17.88 0.78 -15.41
CA ASN A 303 18.74 -0.09 -16.21
C ASN A 303 19.55 -1.03 -15.31
N LEU A 304 19.47 -2.34 -15.60
CA LEU A 304 20.13 -3.42 -14.87
C LEU A 304 21.65 -3.25 -14.71
N PHE A 305 22.31 -2.56 -15.64
CA PHE A 305 23.76 -2.37 -15.60
C PHE A 305 24.18 -1.13 -14.79
N ASN A 306 23.26 -0.20 -14.55
CA ASN A 306 23.57 1.11 -13.95
C ASN A 306 22.92 1.29 -12.58
N ASP A 307 21.79 0.62 -12.32
CA ASP A 307 20.98 0.79 -11.13
C ASP A 307 20.98 -0.49 -10.27
N SER A 308 20.80 -0.33 -8.96
CA SER A 308 20.62 -1.49 -8.08
C SER A 308 19.23 -2.11 -8.31
N ILE A 309 19.09 -3.41 -8.04
CA ILE A 309 17.78 -4.09 -8.09
C ILE A 309 16.77 -3.40 -7.16
N GLN A 310 17.20 -2.96 -5.98
CA GLN A 310 16.33 -2.29 -5.03
C GLN A 310 15.82 -0.95 -5.57
N ASP A 311 16.66 -0.18 -6.27
CA ASP A 311 16.25 1.06 -6.92
C ASP A 311 15.26 0.79 -8.06
N ILE A 312 15.52 -0.21 -8.91
CA ILE A 312 14.61 -0.61 -9.99
C ILE A 312 13.22 -1.00 -9.45
N LEU A 313 13.16 -1.76 -8.36
CA LEU A 313 11.91 -2.15 -7.70
C LEU A 313 11.17 -0.93 -7.12
N ASN A 314 11.88 -0.05 -6.43
CA ASN A 314 11.31 1.17 -5.83
C ASN A 314 10.79 2.13 -6.91
N ASN A 315 11.55 2.32 -7.97
CA ASN A 315 11.17 3.12 -9.13
C ASN A 315 9.93 2.54 -9.79
N GLY A 316 9.81 1.20 -9.88
CA GLY A 316 8.64 0.53 -10.42
C GLY A 316 7.33 0.98 -9.76
N TRP A 317 7.29 0.92 -8.42
CA TRP A 317 6.14 1.38 -7.64
C TRP A 317 5.88 2.88 -7.84
N GLN A 318 6.92 3.70 -7.67
CA GLN A 318 6.82 5.17 -7.72
C GLN A 318 6.39 5.68 -9.09
N THR A 319 6.85 5.04 -10.17
CA THR A 319 6.47 5.38 -11.54
C THR A 319 4.97 5.18 -11.75
N ILE A 320 4.42 4.02 -11.36
CA ILE A 320 2.99 3.75 -11.50
C ILE A 320 2.15 4.67 -10.61
N GLU A 321 2.56 4.87 -9.35
CA GLU A 321 1.91 5.79 -8.42
C GLU A 321 1.88 7.24 -8.96
N THR A 322 2.99 7.69 -9.56
CA THR A 322 3.10 9.04 -10.15
C THR A 322 2.19 9.23 -11.35
N ILE A 323 2.02 8.19 -12.17
CA ILE A 323 1.10 8.23 -13.32
C ILE A 323 -0.35 8.23 -12.84
N GLU A 324 -0.72 7.32 -11.93
CA GLU A 324 -2.06 7.27 -11.34
C GLU A 324 -2.46 8.60 -10.69
N ASN A 325 -1.55 9.28 -9.99
CA ASN A 325 -1.79 10.61 -9.42
C ASN A 325 -2.17 11.64 -10.49
N LYS A 326 -1.57 11.58 -11.69
CA LYS A 326 -1.83 12.54 -12.77
C LYS A 326 -3.12 12.24 -13.54
N LEU A 327 -3.53 10.98 -13.59
CA LEU A 327 -4.69 10.57 -14.37
C LEU A 327 -6.01 10.98 -13.69
N PRO A 328 -7.01 11.44 -14.45
CA PRO A 328 -8.34 11.62 -13.91
C PRO A 328 -8.95 10.25 -13.57
N ALA A 329 -9.65 10.20 -12.44
CA ALA A 329 -10.43 9.04 -12.01
C ALA A 329 -11.89 9.46 -11.87
N ASP A 330 -12.79 8.61 -12.34
CA ASP A 330 -14.23 8.83 -12.21
C ASP A 330 -14.70 8.49 -10.79
N ASP A 331 -15.53 9.37 -10.20
CA ASP A 331 -16.01 9.18 -8.82
C ASP A 331 -16.85 7.91 -8.64
N ASP A 332 -17.51 7.43 -9.70
CA ASP A 332 -18.25 6.16 -9.66
C ASP A 332 -17.33 4.96 -9.35
N CYS A 333 -16.03 5.04 -9.66
CA CYS A 333 -15.10 3.98 -9.33
C CYS A 333 -14.99 3.79 -7.81
N PHE A 334 -15.03 4.88 -7.04
CA PHE A 334 -14.85 4.87 -5.59
C PHE A 334 -16.09 4.49 -4.79
N THR A 335 -17.23 4.34 -5.46
CA THR A 335 -18.49 3.83 -4.89
C THR A 335 -18.89 2.47 -5.48
N CYS A 336 -18.11 1.95 -6.43
CA CYS A 336 -18.37 0.67 -7.10
C CYS A 336 -18.12 -0.52 -6.17
N SER A 337 -19.12 -1.42 -6.05
CA SER A 337 -19.04 -2.68 -5.28
C SER A 337 -17.97 -3.67 -5.77
N TYR A 338 -17.36 -3.43 -6.93
CA TYR A 338 -16.32 -4.25 -7.53
C TYR A 338 -14.95 -3.55 -7.60
N LEU A 339 -14.79 -2.36 -7.01
CA LEU A 339 -13.49 -1.66 -7.00
C LEU A 339 -12.32 -2.54 -6.55
N PRO A 340 -12.43 -3.35 -5.47
CA PRO A 340 -11.31 -4.20 -5.00
C PRO A 340 -10.84 -5.23 -6.03
N TYR A 341 -11.69 -5.57 -6.99
CA TYR A 341 -11.40 -6.51 -8.06
C TYR A 341 -10.76 -5.87 -9.28
N CYS A 342 -11.19 -4.66 -9.67
CA CYS A 342 -10.72 -4.05 -10.91
C CYS A 342 -9.62 -3.00 -10.70
N ASN A 343 -9.56 -2.36 -9.52
CA ASN A 343 -8.57 -1.32 -9.19
C ASN A 343 -8.36 -0.27 -10.30
N GLN A 344 -9.47 0.19 -10.90
CA GLN A 344 -9.53 1.12 -12.03
C GLN A 344 -8.94 0.64 -13.36
N GLY A 345 -8.42 -0.58 -13.43
CA GLY A 345 -7.91 -1.18 -14.67
C GLY A 345 -6.45 -0.85 -14.96
N CYS A 346 -6.02 -1.11 -16.20
CA CYS A 346 -4.63 -0.92 -16.61
C CYS A 346 -4.25 0.56 -16.72
N VAL A 347 -3.32 1.00 -15.87
CA VAL A 347 -2.75 2.37 -15.85
C VAL A 347 -2.24 2.80 -17.23
N PHE A 348 -1.51 1.92 -17.92
CA PHE A 348 -0.98 2.19 -19.26
C PHE A 348 -2.09 2.49 -20.28
N VAL A 349 -3.17 1.72 -20.26
CA VAL A 349 -4.27 1.93 -21.23
C VAL A 349 -5.03 3.22 -20.90
N ARG A 350 -5.26 3.52 -19.62
CA ARG A 350 -5.88 4.80 -19.21
C ARG A 350 -5.02 5.99 -19.61
N GLU A 351 -3.71 5.89 -19.49
CA GLU A 351 -2.77 6.94 -19.92
C GLU A 351 -2.82 7.15 -21.44
N GLN A 352 -2.81 6.08 -22.25
CA GLN A 352 -2.86 6.21 -23.71
C GLN A 352 -4.22 6.70 -24.24
N THR A 353 -5.31 6.36 -23.55
CA THR A 353 -6.68 6.64 -24.02
C THR A 353 -7.33 7.84 -23.34
N GLN A 354 -6.74 8.35 -22.25
CA GLN A 354 -7.27 9.42 -21.40
C GLN A 354 -8.65 9.10 -20.77
N LEU A 355 -9.00 7.82 -20.66
CA LEU A 355 -10.23 7.38 -20.04
C LEU A 355 -10.16 7.48 -18.50
N THR A 356 -11.26 7.92 -17.89
CA THR A 356 -11.42 8.05 -16.43
C THR A 356 -11.77 6.75 -15.72
N LYS A 357 -12.11 5.70 -16.49
CA LYS A 357 -12.40 4.32 -16.05
C LYS A 357 -11.58 3.35 -16.89
N SER A 358 -11.44 2.11 -16.41
CA SER A 358 -10.98 0.99 -17.24
C SER A 358 -11.74 0.96 -18.58
N TYR A 359 -11.02 0.81 -19.70
CA TYR A 359 -11.62 0.67 -21.03
C TYR A 359 -12.46 -0.60 -21.19
N THR A 360 -12.40 -1.52 -20.21
CA THR A 360 -13.21 -2.75 -20.11
C THR A 360 -14.17 -2.74 -18.92
N CYS A 361 -14.42 -1.60 -18.26
CA CYS A 361 -15.18 -1.54 -17.01
C CYS A 361 -16.56 -2.23 -17.09
N LYS A 362 -17.35 -1.98 -18.13
CA LYS A 362 -18.65 -2.66 -18.31
C LYS A 362 -18.48 -4.18 -18.50
N LEU A 363 -17.52 -4.61 -19.30
CA LEU A 363 -17.23 -6.04 -19.51
C LEU A 363 -16.81 -6.72 -18.19
N GLN A 364 -15.89 -6.11 -17.45
CA GLN A 364 -15.42 -6.63 -16.15
C GLN A 364 -16.61 -6.84 -15.19
N LYS A 365 -17.52 -5.86 -15.10
CA LYS A 365 -18.74 -6.00 -14.29
C LYS A 365 -19.61 -7.19 -14.74
N GLU A 366 -19.78 -7.42 -16.04
CA GLU A 366 -20.53 -8.58 -16.53
C GLU A 366 -19.80 -9.90 -16.22
N LEU A 367 -18.48 -9.95 -16.31
CA LEU A 367 -17.68 -11.12 -15.93
C LEU A 367 -17.84 -11.43 -14.42
N TYR A 368 -17.81 -10.41 -13.56
CA TYR A 368 -17.99 -10.61 -12.11
C TYR A 368 -19.41 -11.07 -11.76
N LYS A 369 -20.43 -10.52 -12.43
CA LYS A 369 -21.82 -10.97 -12.26
C LYS A 369 -22.06 -12.40 -12.78
N ALA A 370 -21.29 -12.85 -13.76
CA ALA A 370 -21.41 -14.20 -14.29
C ALA A 370 -20.83 -15.26 -13.33
N ASP A 371 -20.02 -14.86 -12.35
CA ASP A 371 -19.37 -15.74 -11.36
C ASP A 371 -19.41 -15.08 -9.97
N VAL A 372 -20.62 -14.91 -9.42
CA VAL A 372 -20.86 -14.22 -8.13
C VAL A 372 -20.25 -14.97 -6.95
N GLU A 373 -20.10 -16.29 -7.04
CA GLU A 373 -19.44 -17.09 -5.99
C GLU A 373 -17.97 -16.71 -5.87
N ARG A 374 -17.30 -16.47 -7.01
CA ARG A 374 -15.91 -16.05 -7.04
C ARG A 374 -15.72 -14.56 -6.82
N TYR A 375 -16.65 -13.73 -7.30
CA TYR A 375 -16.57 -12.28 -7.28
C TYR A 375 -17.82 -11.62 -6.65
N PRO A 376 -18.13 -11.90 -5.37
CA PRO A 376 -19.28 -11.31 -4.70
C PRO A 376 -19.14 -9.78 -4.63
N PRO A 377 -20.23 -9.00 -4.83
CA PRO A 377 -20.17 -7.55 -4.66
C PRO A 377 -19.93 -7.19 -3.19
N TYR A 378 -19.05 -6.22 -2.95
CA TYR A 378 -18.80 -5.70 -1.60
C TYR A 378 -19.85 -4.65 -1.20
N ASP A 379 -20.13 -4.59 0.11
CA ASP A 379 -21.04 -3.60 0.67
C ASP A 379 -20.44 -2.18 0.67
N ALA A 380 -21.31 -1.17 0.77
CA ALA A 380 -20.92 0.23 0.69
C ALA A 380 -19.97 0.68 1.82
N LYS A 381 -20.06 0.07 3.02
CA LYS A 381 -19.20 0.41 4.16
C LYS A 381 -17.77 -0.09 3.89
N TYR A 382 -17.63 -1.31 3.39
CA TYR A 382 -16.34 -1.84 2.96
C TYR A 382 -15.74 -1.00 1.82
N ILE A 383 -16.52 -0.69 0.78
CA ILE A 383 -16.06 0.09 -0.37
C ILE A 383 -15.59 1.49 0.05
N LYS A 384 -16.30 2.18 0.93
CA LYS A 384 -15.88 3.49 1.44
C LYS A 384 -14.48 3.43 2.07
N LYS A 385 -14.24 2.42 2.89
CA LYS A 385 -12.93 2.21 3.54
C LYS A 385 -11.85 1.84 2.50
N TYR A 386 -12.13 0.86 1.66
CA TYR A 386 -11.19 0.39 0.64
C TYR A 386 -10.81 1.52 -0.33
N ALA A 387 -11.78 2.31 -0.78
CA ALA A 387 -11.53 3.43 -1.69
C ALA A 387 -10.61 4.48 -1.06
N ALA A 388 -10.78 4.83 0.22
CA ALA A 388 -9.91 5.76 0.91
C ALA A 388 -8.47 5.22 1.02
N GLU A 389 -8.31 3.94 1.37
CA GLU A 389 -7.00 3.27 1.43
C GLU A 389 -6.33 3.18 0.05
N TYR A 390 -7.08 2.77 -0.98
CA TYR A 390 -6.61 2.67 -2.36
C TYR A 390 -6.17 4.02 -2.91
N LYS A 391 -6.97 5.08 -2.70
CA LYS A 391 -6.61 6.45 -3.08
C LYS A 391 -5.33 6.92 -2.41
N TYR A 392 -5.17 6.63 -1.12
CA TYR A 392 -3.97 6.98 -0.37
C TYR A 392 -2.73 6.23 -0.85
N GLN A 393 -2.82 4.91 -1.02
CA GLN A 393 -1.71 4.05 -1.44
C GLN A 393 -1.18 4.39 -2.83
N ASN A 394 -2.06 4.86 -3.72
CA ASN A 394 -1.68 5.24 -5.09
C ASN A 394 -1.57 6.75 -5.30
N LYS A 395 -1.56 7.54 -4.21
CA LYS A 395 -1.54 9.01 -4.23
C LYS A 395 -2.50 9.62 -5.25
N ILE A 396 -3.71 9.07 -5.37
CA ILE A 396 -4.70 9.54 -6.33
C ILE A 396 -5.05 10.99 -6.01
N ARG A 397 -5.00 11.88 -7.00
CA ARG A 397 -5.18 13.33 -6.82
C ARG A 397 -6.49 13.73 -6.13
N SER A 398 -7.55 12.92 -6.26
CA SER A 398 -8.82 13.18 -5.60
C SER A 398 -8.83 12.89 -4.10
N PHE A 399 -7.76 12.28 -3.55
CA PHE A 399 -7.63 11.94 -2.14
C PHE A 399 -7.59 13.19 -1.25
N LYS A 400 -8.49 13.25 -0.27
CA LYS A 400 -8.43 14.21 0.84
C LYS A 400 -8.00 13.51 2.11
N LYS A 401 -7.11 14.13 2.90
CA LYS A 401 -6.49 13.54 4.09
C LYS A 401 -7.51 13.10 5.15
N ASP A 402 -8.67 13.76 5.20
CA ASP A 402 -9.82 13.46 6.03
C ASP A 402 -10.63 12.22 5.59
N GLU A 403 -10.36 11.65 4.41
CA GLU A 403 -11.01 10.41 3.96
C GLU A 403 -10.54 9.15 4.72
N ILE A 404 -9.33 9.17 5.31
CA ILE A 404 -8.87 8.06 6.17
C ILE A 404 -9.34 8.28 7.59
N SER A 405 -10.30 7.47 8.03
CA SER A 405 -10.61 7.34 9.46
C SER A 405 -9.46 6.62 10.16
N LEU A 406 -8.66 7.36 10.92
CA LEU A 406 -7.69 6.80 11.86
C LEU A 406 -8.43 6.32 13.13
N GLU A 407 -9.31 5.32 12.99
CA GLU A 407 -9.91 4.65 14.14
C GLU A 407 -8.81 3.89 14.90
N LYS A 408 -8.24 4.53 15.93
CA LYS A 408 -7.50 3.81 16.97
C LYS A 408 -8.52 2.95 17.71
N LYS A 409 -8.40 1.62 17.60
CA LYS A 409 -9.20 0.70 18.42
C LYS A 409 -8.94 1.03 19.89
N ARG A 410 -9.95 1.59 20.57
CA ARG A 410 -9.98 1.72 22.02
C ARG A 410 -10.39 0.38 22.59
N PHE A 411 -9.55 -0.22 23.44
CA PHE A 411 -9.89 -1.42 24.21
C PHE A 411 -10.34 -1.02 25.62
N VAL A 412 -11.28 -0.08 25.69
CA VAL A 412 -11.84 0.42 26.95
C VAL A 412 -13.24 -0.15 27.07
N THR A 413 -13.60 -0.67 28.23
CA THR A 413 -14.92 -1.23 28.48
C THR A 413 -15.92 -0.11 28.79
N GLU A 414 -17.22 -0.33 28.52
CA GLU A 414 -18.26 0.70 28.69
C GLU A 414 -18.38 1.20 30.14
N GLU A 415 -17.95 0.39 31.13
CA GLU A 415 -17.98 0.75 32.54
C GLU A 415 -17.11 1.98 32.87
N LEU A 416 -16.06 2.28 32.09
CA LEU A 416 -15.25 3.50 32.31
C LEU A 416 -16.05 4.78 32.02
N GLU A 417 -17.10 4.69 31.21
CA GLU A 417 -17.95 5.84 30.84
C GLU A 417 -19.16 6.00 31.78
N HIS A 418 -19.36 5.08 32.74
CA HIS A 418 -20.46 5.16 33.70
C HIS A 418 -20.23 6.29 34.72
N GLU A 419 -21.27 7.07 35.01
CA GLU A 419 -21.19 8.24 35.90
C GLU A 419 -20.68 7.88 37.31
N ASP A 420 -21.13 6.76 37.87
CA ASP A 420 -20.68 6.23 39.18
C ASP A 420 -19.17 5.96 39.24
N ASN A 421 -18.53 5.72 38.09
CA ASN A 421 -17.10 5.47 37.98
C ASN A 421 -16.31 6.73 37.62
N SER A 422 -16.97 7.86 37.37
CA SER A 422 -16.29 9.12 37.06
C SER A 422 -15.47 9.62 38.24
N LEU A 423 -14.35 10.31 37.95
CA LEU A 423 -13.49 10.85 38.99
C LEU A 423 -14.23 11.81 39.94
N SER A 424 -15.14 12.64 39.41
CA SER A 424 -15.97 13.55 40.21
C SER A 424 -16.83 12.78 41.22
N HIS A 425 -17.52 11.73 40.76
CA HIS A 425 -18.36 10.91 41.65
C HIS A 425 -17.53 10.18 42.72
N LEU A 426 -16.36 9.65 42.32
CA LEU A 426 -15.44 9.00 43.26
C LEU A 426 -14.90 9.97 44.32
N ILE A 427 -14.68 11.24 43.97
CA ILE A 427 -14.28 12.29 44.91
C ILE A 427 -15.44 12.62 45.85
N GLU A 428 -16.65 12.82 45.31
CA GLU A 428 -17.84 13.14 46.10
C GLU A 428 -18.13 12.10 47.19
N GLN A 429 -17.88 10.82 46.93
CA GLN A 429 -18.11 9.74 47.91
C GLN A 429 -16.99 9.54 48.95
N ASP A 430 -15.85 10.20 48.80
CA ASP A 430 -14.66 9.93 49.61
C ASP A 430 -14.14 11.21 50.28
N PRO A 431 -14.39 11.41 51.59
CA PRO A 431 -13.99 12.63 52.30
C PRO A 431 -12.49 12.93 52.24
N VAL A 432 -11.63 11.91 52.12
CA VAL A 432 -10.19 12.13 52.00
C VAL A 432 -9.85 12.60 50.60
N LEU A 433 -10.48 12.05 49.55
CA LEU A 433 -10.31 12.57 48.19
C LEU A 433 -10.84 14.01 48.07
N GLN A 434 -11.97 14.34 48.69
CA GLN A 434 -12.44 15.75 48.73
C GLN A 434 -11.36 16.68 49.27
N SER A 435 -10.61 16.25 50.29
CA SER A 435 -9.45 17.01 50.76
C SER A 435 -8.27 16.99 49.78
N ILE A 436 -7.96 15.89 49.11
CA ILE A 436 -6.85 15.86 48.13
C ILE A 436 -7.09 16.88 47.00
N TYR A 437 -8.34 16.98 46.55
CA TYR A 437 -8.74 17.81 45.41
C TYR A 437 -9.26 19.20 45.80
N SER A 438 -9.34 19.53 47.08
CA SER A 438 -9.81 20.83 47.55
C SER A 438 -8.87 21.96 47.11
N ASP A 439 -9.46 23.01 46.55
CA ASP A 439 -8.82 24.26 46.14
C ASP A 439 -8.66 25.27 47.30
N SER A 440 -9.08 24.88 48.51
CA SER A 440 -9.01 25.71 49.73
C SER A 440 -7.86 25.33 50.64
N ASN A 441 -7.10 24.27 50.33
CA ASN A 441 -6.08 23.78 51.26
C ASN A 441 -4.80 24.60 51.22
N PHE A 442 -4.49 25.14 50.05
CA PHE A 442 -3.27 25.86 49.78
C PHE A 442 -3.54 27.07 48.88
N CYS A 443 -2.94 28.20 49.21
CA CYS A 443 -2.91 29.40 48.37
C CYS A 443 -1.49 29.95 48.35
N LEU A 444 -1.03 30.44 47.21
CA LEU A 444 0.29 31.03 47.07
C LEU A 444 0.18 32.54 46.91
N VAL A 445 0.91 33.31 47.69
CA VAL A 445 1.06 34.75 47.48
C VAL A 445 2.44 35.01 46.91
N LEU A 446 2.48 35.55 45.69
CA LEU A 446 3.71 35.96 45.01
C LEU A 446 3.65 37.45 44.78
N ASP A 447 4.57 38.20 45.40
CA ASP A 447 4.70 39.66 45.23
C ASP A 447 3.34 40.38 45.38
N GLU A 448 2.60 40.04 46.44
CA GLU A 448 1.26 40.56 46.80
C GLU A 448 0.10 40.08 45.91
N VAL A 449 0.34 39.18 44.97
CA VAL A 449 -0.70 38.56 44.14
C VAL A 449 -1.04 37.17 44.69
N ASP A 450 -2.32 36.95 45.02
CA ASP A 450 -2.85 35.64 45.42
C ASP A 450 -3.08 34.74 44.19
N TYR A 451 -2.58 33.50 44.26
CA TYR A 451 -2.79 32.44 43.29
C TYR A 451 -3.51 31.27 43.97
N GLN A 452 -4.67 30.91 43.45
CA GLN A 452 -5.43 29.78 43.96
C GLN A 452 -4.88 28.47 43.39
N LEU A 453 -4.46 27.57 44.28
CA LEU A 453 -3.89 26.29 43.86
C LEU A 453 -5.01 25.26 43.70
N CYS A 454 -5.17 24.72 42.50
CA CYS A 454 -6.17 23.71 42.19
C CYS A 454 -5.54 22.48 41.52
N SER A 455 -6.27 21.36 41.52
CA SER A 455 -5.83 20.16 40.83
C SER A 455 -5.89 20.33 39.31
N ASN A 456 -4.80 20.04 38.61
CA ASN A 456 -4.77 19.97 37.14
C ASN A 456 -5.68 18.88 36.56
N THR A 457 -6.17 17.97 37.39
CA THR A 457 -7.01 16.85 36.95
C THR A 457 -8.48 17.28 36.85
N LEU A 458 -8.88 18.32 37.59
CA LEU A 458 -10.25 18.86 37.61
C LEU A 458 -10.41 20.19 36.88
N SER A 459 -9.30 20.85 36.51
CA SER A 459 -9.30 22.16 35.86
C SER A 459 -8.58 22.13 34.52
N ASN A 460 -9.19 22.77 33.52
CA ASN A 460 -8.54 23.08 32.23
C ASN A 460 -7.93 24.49 32.19
N LYS A 461 -7.86 25.16 33.35
CA LYS A 461 -7.24 26.49 33.52
C LYS A 461 -6.07 26.37 34.48
N THR A 462 -4.94 26.94 34.09
CA THR A 462 -3.73 26.98 34.92
C THR A 462 -3.22 28.41 34.94
N GLU A 463 -3.01 28.95 36.14
CA GLU A 463 -2.31 30.21 36.30
C GLU A 463 -0.80 29.97 36.23
N VAL A 464 -0.10 30.91 35.59
CA VAL A 464 1.35 30.85 35.41
C VAL A 464 1.97 32.07 36.09
N ALA A 465 2.87 31.83 37.03
CA ALA A 465 3.62 32.86 37.73
C ALA A 465 4.99 33.13 37.07
N LEU A 466 5.52 34.33 37.29
CA LEU A 466 6.90 34.69 36.97
C LEU A 466 7.64 34.94 38.28
N LEU A 467 8.64 34.13 38.59
CA LEU A 467 9.49 34.27 39.77
C LEU A 467 10.86 34.76 39.33
N GLY A 468 11.42 35.72 40.06
CA GLY A 468 12.81 36.11 39.89
C GLY A 468 13.55 36.28 41.21
N ASP A 469 14.80 36.73 41.13
CA ASP A 469 15.69 36.88 42.29
C ASP A 469 15.16 37.84 43.36
N THR A 470 14.28 38.77 42.99
CA THR A 470 13.63 39.72 43.92
C THR A 470 12.28 39.26 44.44
N SER A 471 11.70 38.20 43.87
CA SER A 471 10.36 37.74 44.26
C SER A 471 10.32 37.22 45.68
N ARG A 472 9.17 37.42 46.33
CA ARG A 472 8.79 36.84 47.63
C ARG A 472 7.59 35.92 47.46
N VAL A 473 7.73 34.70 47.97
CA VAL A 473 6.75 33.62 47.80
C VAL A 473 6.29 33.12 49.16
N LEU A 474 5.03 33.40 49.50
CA LEU A 474 4.39 32.96 50.73
C LEU A 474 3.37 31.86 50.41
N LEU A 475 3.39 30.79 51.19
CA LEU A 475 2.45 29.70 51.09
C LEU A 475 1.48 29.75 52.27
N LYS A 476 0.20 29.95 51.98
CA LYS A 476 -0.90 29.80 52.94
C LYS A 476 -1.29 28.33 53.03
N VAL A 477 -1.20 27.75 54.22
CA VAL A 477 -1.49 26.34 54.50
C VAL A 477 -2.63 26.24 55.50
N LYS A 478 -3.74 25.58 55.13
CA LYS A 478 -4.91 25.45 56.00
C LYS A 478 -4.57 24.70 57.31
N GLN A 479 -5.06 25.20 58.44
CA GLN A 479 -4.63 24.75 59.77
C GLN A 479 -4.86 23.26 60.09
N ASP A 480 -5.91 22.67 59.52
CA ASP A 480 -6.37 21.29 59.77
C ASP A 480 -5.77 20.27 58.78
N ILE A 481 -4.89 20.71 57.87
CA ILE A 481 -4.34 19.82 56.83
C ILE A 481 -3.51 18.67 57.41
N PHE A 482 -2.91 18.86 58.60
CA PHE A 482 -2.06 17.85 59.25
C PHE A 482 -2.83 16.76 59.98
N SER A 483 -4.04 17.06 60.46
CA SER A 483 -4.97 16.07 61.03
C SER A 483 -5.80 15.36 59.97
N THR A 484 -5.82 15.89 58.73
CA THR A 484 -6.52 15.26 57.62
C THR A 484 -5.89 13.91 57.27
N ASN A 485 -6.69 12.84 57.33
CA ASN A 485 -6.27 11.45 57.11
C ASN A 485 -5.09 11.01 58.01
N SER A 486 -4.96 11.60 59.20
CA SER A 486 -3.91 11.23 60.16
C SER A 486 -4.39 11.37 61.60
N THR A 487 -4.21 10.33 62.41
CA THR A 487 -4.36 10.40 63.87
C THR A 487 -3.06 10.82 64.57
N GLU A 488 -1.95 10.87 63.84
CA GLU A 488 -0.62 11.25 64.33
C GLU A 488 -0.11 12.47 63.55
N GLU A 489 -0.55 13.67 63.94
CA GLU A 489 -0.17 14.92 63.24
C GLU A 489 1.36 15.08 63.15
N ILE A 490 2.10 14.66 64.17
CA ILE A 490 3.54 14.87 64.26
C ILE A 490 4.34 14.15 63.15
N ASN A 491 3.78 13.10 62.57
CA ASN A 491 4.39 12.30 61.50
C ASN A 491 3.82 12.64 60.11
N ASN A 492 2.91 13.61 60.04
CA ASN A 492 2.39 14.15 58.78
C ASN A 492 3.13 15.46 58.47
N TYR A 493 3.81 15.53 57.33
CA TYR A 493 4.55 16.72 56.92
C TYR A 493 4.06 17.23 55.58
N LEU A 494 4.23 18.54 55.37
CA LEU A 494 3.97 19.20 54.10
C LEU A 494 5.06 18.79 53.09
N ILE A 495 4.68 18.55 51.85
CA ILE A 495 5.56 18.20 50.74
C ILE A 495 5.42 19.26 49.68
N LEU A 496 6.52 19.94 49.37
CA LEU A 496 6.68 20.79 48.20
C LEU A 496 7.43 19.97 47.14
N MET A 497 6.81 19.70 45.99
CA MET A 497 7.42 18.93 44.91
C MET A 497 7.59 19.83 43.70
N VAL A 498 8.82 20.00 43.23
CA VAL A 498 9.12 20.84 42.07
C VAL A 498 9.53 19.98 40.89
N THR A 499 8.82 20.15 39.78
CA THR A 499 9.10 19.47 38.52
C THR A 499 9.32 20.48 37.40
N ARG A 500 10.04 20.07 36.35
CA ARG A 500 10.34 20.89 35.17
C ARG A 500 9.68 20.29 33.94
N ASN A 501 9.17 21.14 33.06
CA ASN A 501 8.49 20.74 31.82
C ASN A 501 9.47 20.27 30.71
N THR A 502 10.62 19.73 31.11
CA THR A 502 11.54 18.97 30.26
C THR A 502 11.18 17.50 30.37
N MET A 503 10.74 16.91 29.27
CA MET A 503 10.34 15.49 29.27
C MET A 503 11.58 14.60 29.28
N VAL A 504 11.77 13.85 30.37
CA VAL A 504 12.83 12.85 30.53
C VAL A 504 12.24 11.45 30.51
N LYS A 505 13.04 10.46 30.15
CA LYS A 505 12.63 9.05 30.07
C LYS A 505 13.30 8.26 31.19
N TYR A 506 12.53 7.80 32.17
CA TYR A 506 13.05 7.06 33.32
C TYR A 506 11.98 6.18 33.99
N GLY A 507 12.42 5.31 34.89
CA GLY A 507 11.60 4.29 35.57
C GLY A 507 11.49 2.97 34.79
N ASP A 508 10.95 1.95 35.44
CA ASP A 508 10.88 0.57 34.91
C ASP A 508 10.08 0.48 33.61
N GLU A 509 9.04 1.31 33.49
CA GLU A 509 8.16 1.37 32.32
C GLU A 509 8.72 2.24 31.17
N GLN A 510 9.87 2.89 31.36
CA GLN A 510 10.54 3.68 30.33
C GLN A 510 9.62 4.75 29.71
N ARG A 511 8.75 5.37 30.50
CA ARG A 511 7.82 6.42 30.07
C ARG A 511 8.48 7.79 30.04
N ARG A 512 8.00 8.65 29.14
CA ARG A 512 8.33 10.09 29.15
C ARG A 512 7.53 10.77 30.25
N LYS A 513 8.19 11.42 31.20
CA LYS A 513 7.60 12.15 32.34
C LYS A 513 8.27 13.51 32.51
N GLN A 514 7.62 14.44 33.20
CA GLN A 514 8.27 15.68 33.64
C GLN A 514 9.43 15.36 34.57
N GLU A 515 10.50 16.13 34.46
CA GLU A 515 11.71 15.93 35.26
C GLU A 515 11.47 16.41 36.70
N HIS A 516 11.73 15.54 37.66
CA HIS A 516 11.61 15.86 39.09
C HIS A 516 12.88 16.55 39.57
N LEU A 517 12.79 17.80 40.01
CA LEU A 517 13.96 18.58 40.44
C LEU A 517 14.29 18.31 41.90
N PHE A 518 13.34 18.52 42.81
CA PHE A 518 13.52 18.28 44.25
C PHE A 518 12.20 18.16 45.01
N ASP A 519 12.27 17.57 46.20
CA ASP A 519 11.23 17.59 47.22
C ASP A 519 11.73 18.35 48.46
N HIS A 520 10.85 19.11 49.10
CA HIS A 520 11.11 19.71 50.41
C HIS A 520 10.01 19.35 51.41
N HIS A 521 10.41 18.89 52.60
CA HIS A 521 9.50 18.41 53.63
C HIS A 521 9.49 19.33 54.85
N ILE A 522 8.31 19.78 55.27
CA ILE A 522 8.15 20.69 56.41
C ILE A 522 7.23 20.04 57.45
N TYR A 523 7.77 19.74 58.62
CA TYR A 523 7.01 19.17 59.73
C TYR A 523 6.13 20.24 60.41
N PRO A 524 5.00 19.85 61.03
CA PRO A 524 4.02 20.80 61.56
C PRO A 524 4.61 21.78 62.57
N ASN A 525 5.46 21.31 63.48
CA ASN A 525 6.07 22.15 64.51
C ASN A 525 7.03 23.19 63.90
N ALA A 526 7.77 22.82 62.85
CA ALA A 526 8.67 23.72 62.15
C ALA A 526 7.88 24.79 61.36
N LEU A 527 6.80 24.36 60.69
CA LEU A 527 5.90 25.26 59.98
C LEU A 527 5.27 26.26 60.95
N LYS A 528 4.63 25.79 62.03
CA LYS A 528 3.98 26.64 63.05
C LYS A 528 4.95 27.63 63.70
N ALA A 529 6.20 27.22 63.97
CA ALA A 529 7.20 28.08 64.60
C ALA A 529 7.72 29.22 63.69
N LYS A 530 7.51 29.13 62.38
CA LYS A 530 8.03 30.06 61.37
C LYS A 530 6.94 30.69 60.50
N SER A 531 5.67 30.44 60.82
CA SER A 531 4.53 31.00 60.08
C SER A 531 3.85 32.11 60.86
N GLU A 532 3.27 33.05 60.14
CA GLU A 532 2.21 33.91 60.66
C GLU A 532 0.89 33.13 60.60
N TYR A 533 -0.08 33.47 61.45
CA TYR A 533 -1.40 32.83 61.46
C TYR A 533 -2.48 33.86 61.20
N GLU A 534 -3.27 33.64 60.15
CA GLU A 534 -4.32 34.55 59.70
C GLU A 534 -5.46 33.75 59.07
N ASP A 535 -6.71 34.05 59.46
CA ASP A 535 -7.94 33.50 58.87
C ASP A 535 -7.99 31.97 58.68
N GLY A 536 -7.40 31.21 59.62
CA GLY A 536 -7.38 29.74 59.56
C GLY A 536 -6.24 29.14 58.73
N TYR A 537 -5.29 29.96 58.30
CA TYR A 537 -4.11 29.55 57.54
C TYR A 537 -2.82 29.89 58.29
N PHE A 538 -1.84 29.02 58.14
CA PHE A 538 -0.44 29.30 58.43
C PHE A 538 0.23 29.87 57.17
N ILE A 539 0.79 31.07 57.27
CA ILE A 539 1.48 31.76 56.18
C ILE A 539 2.98 31.51 56.33
N TYR A 540 3.54 30.66 55.48
CA TYR A 540 4.95 30.24 55.54
C TYR A 540 5.74 30.77 54.34
N ASP A 541 6.88 31.40 54.59
CA ASP A 541 7.75 31.92 53.53
C ASP A 541 8.62 30.81 52.91
N ILE A 542 8.35 30.47 51.64
CA ILE A 542 9.10 29.43 50.90
C ILE A 542 10.16 30.04 49.97
N THR A 543 10.36 31.35 49.98
CA THR A 543 11.27 32.07 49.07
C THR A 543 12.68 31.49 49.12
N ALA A 544 13.20 31.26 50.33
CA ALA A 544 14.55 30.72 50.52
C ALA A 544 14.70 29.29 49.96
N ILE A 545 13.63 28.48 50.00
CA ILE A 545 13.65 27.11 49.48
C ILE A 545 13.78 27.13 47.95
N LEU A 546 13.02 28.01 47.28
CA LEU A 546 13.07 28.15 45.83
C LEU A 546 14.40 28.75 45.37
N LYS A 547 14.88 29.81 46.05
CA LYS A 547 16.17 30.45 45.74
C LYS A 547 17.37 29.52 45.96
N LEU A 548 17.31 28.62 46.93
CA LEU A 548 18.37 27.63 47.16
C LEU A 548 18.60 26.72 45.96
N HIS A 549 17.59 26.53 45.10
CA HIS A 549 17.62 25.63 43.95
C HIS A 549 17.49 26.38 42.62
N SER A 550 17.78 27.68 42.60
CA SER A 550 17.58 28.51 41.41
C SER A 550 18.43 28.08 40.22
N ASP A 551 19.58 27.45 40.47
CA ASP A 551 20.49 26.86 39.49
C ASP A 551 19.89 25.66 38.73
N LEU A 552 18.83 25.04 39.26
CA LEU A 552 18.10 23.96 38.60
C LEU A 552 17.04 24.48 37.61
N PHE A 553 16.66 25.75 37.69
CA PHE A 553 15.68 26.34 36.79
C PHE A 553 16.35 26.82 35.50
N ILE A 554 15.69 26.55 34.37
CA ILE A 554 16.19 26.93 33.05
C ILE A 554 15.34 28.09 32.55
N ASP A 555 16.01 29.13 32.05
CA ASP A 555 15.35 30.28 31.44
C ASP A 555 14.37 29.84 30.35
N ASN A 556 13.20 30.49 30.31
CA ASN A 556 12.09 30.18 29.41
C ASN A 556 11.55 28.73 29.46
N ILE A 557 11.85 27.96 30.51
CA ILE A 557 11.26 26.64 30.75
C ILE A 557 10.32 26.69 31.96
N ARG A 558 9.12 26.13 31.79
CA ARG A 558 8.12 26.05 32.87
C ARG A 558 8.50 25.03 33.93
N ASN A 559 8.20 25.37 35.16
CA ASN A 559 8.28 24.51 36.33
C ASN A 559 6.88 24.38 36.95
N ASN A 560 6.64 23.31 37.70
CA ASN A 560 5.42 23.10 38.46
C ASN A 560 5.78 22.94 39.94
N LEU A 561 5.15 23.70 40.81
CA LEU A 561 5.21 23.52 42.26
C LEU A 561 3.92 22.85 42.73
N PHE A 562 4.00 21.57 43.08
CA PHE A 562 2.89 20.80 43.65
C PHE A 562 2.99 20.78 45.18
N ILE A 563 1.84 20.81 45.85
CA ILE A 563 1.76 20.90 47.30
C ILE A 563 0.77 19.88 47.84
N THR A 564 1.21 19.09 48.82
CA THR A 564 0.36 18.11 49.53
C THR A 564 0.95 17.77 50.89
N THR A 565 0.31 16.87 51.65
CA THR A 565 0.90 16.28 52.85
C THR A 565 1.26 14.82 52.61
N LYS A 566 2.18 14.29 53.43
CA LYS A 566 2.57 12.88 53.41
C LYS A 566 1.34 11.96 53.42
N LYS A 567 0.40 12.21 54.32
CA LYS A 567 -0.77 11.33 54.54
C LYS A 567 -1.80 11.41 53.42
N LEU A 568 -1.97 12.59 52.80
CA LEU A 568 -2.81 12.73 51.60
C LEU A 568 -2.17 12.06 50.38
N ARG A 569 -0.84 12.17 50.22
CA ARG A 569 -0.11 11.49 49.14
C ARG A 569 -0.12 9.97 49.28
N GLU A 570 0.07 9.44 50.49
CA GLU A 570 -0.06 8.01 50.77
C GLU A 570 -1.46 7.50 50.41
N TYR A 571 -2.50 8.23 50.82
CA TYR A 571 -3.89 7.88 50.49
C TYR A 571 -4.16 7.85 48.99
N HIS A 572 -3.67 8.84 48.25
CA HIS A 572 -3.79 8.89 46.79
C HIS A 572 -3.30 7.60 46.12
N TYR A 573 -2.08 7.16 46.45
CA TYR A 573 -1.49 5.95 45.87
C TYR A 573 -2.20 4.67 46.35
N ASP A 574 -2.67 4.64 47.60
CA ASP A 574 -3.45 3.52 48.09
C ASP A 574 -4.82 3.42 47.40
N LYS A 575 -5.45 4.56 47.07
CA LYS A 575 -6.67 4.59 46.27
C LYS A 575 -6.40 4.10 44.84
N GLN A 576 -5.30 4.54 44.22
CA GLN A 576 -4.87 4.04 42.90
C GLN A 576 -4.65 2.52 42.87
N LYS A 577 -4.17 1.92 43.96
CA LYS A 577 -4.00 0.46 44.07
C LYS A 577 -5.33 -0.28 44.21
N LYS A 578 -6.31 0.32 44.89
CA LYS A 578 -7.57 -0.33 45.28
C LYS A 578 -8.71 -0.10 44.29
N ASN A 579 -8.64 0.93 43.43
CA ASN A 579 -9.71 1.29 42.51
C ASN A 579 -9.15 1.61 41.11
N ALA A 580 -9.47 0.76 40.13
CA ALA A 580 -8.99 0.88 38.75
C ALA A 580 -9.55 2.12 38.01
N PHE A 581 -10.80 2.50 38.27
CA PHE A 581 -11.43 3.68 37.67
C PHE A 581 -10.76 4.97 38.17
N TYR A 582 -10.46 5.04 39.48
CA TYR A 582 -9.67 6.11 40.05
C TYR A 582 -8.25 6.13 39.46
N HIS A 583 -7.60 4.96 39.38
CA HIS A 583 -6.24 4.84 38.84
C HIS A 583 -6.12 5.44 37.44
N ILE A 584 -7.02 5.05 36.52
CA ILE A 584 -7.00 5.50 35.13
C ILE A 584 -7.26 7.01 35.00
N GLN A 585 -8.15 7.55 35.84
CA GLN A 585 -8.54 8.96 35.74
C GLN A 585 -7.62 9.91 36.54
N ALA A 586 -6.83 9.38 37.48
CA ALA A 586 -5.89 10.15 38.31
C ALA A 586 -4.43 9.71 38.09
N ILE A 587 -4.03 9.45 36.84
CA ILE A 587 -2.65 9.01 36.47
C ILE A 587 -1.61 10.10 36.74
N ASN A 588 -1.99 11.37 36.58
CA ASN A 588 -1.14 12.51 36.89
C ASN A 588 -1.21 12.84 38.39
N LEU A 589 -0.23 13.59 38.89
CA LEU A 589 -0.26 14.09 40.27
C LEU A 589 -1.49 14.98 40.45
N PRO A 590 -2.47 14.60 41.29
CA PRO A 590 -3.73 15.34 41.41
C PRO A 590 -3.61 16.52 42.36
N PHE A 591 -2.43 16.78 42.90
CA PHE A 591 -2.24 17.74 43.98
C PHE A 591 -2.37 19.18 43.46
N PRO A 592 -2.87 20.10 44.30
CA PRO A 592 -2.86 21.52 44.00
C PRO A 592 -1.48 22.00 43.57
N PHE A 593 -1.43 22.81 42.50
CA PHE A 593 -0.18 23.25 41.92
C PHE A 593 -0.26 24.64 41.27
N ILE A 594 0.90 25.20 40.98
CA ILE A 594 1.09 26.38 40.14
C ILE A 594 2.20 26.13 39.13
N GLU A 595 2.03 26.64 37.90
CA GLU A 595 3.11 26.73 36.92
C GLU A 595 3.90 28.01 37.14
N PHE A 596 5.23 27.96 36.98
CA PHE A 596 6.02 29.19 36.99
C PHE A 596 7.23 29.14 36.06
N TYR A 597 7.64 30.33 35.62
CA TYR A 597 8.96 30.56 35.01
C TYR A 597 9.89 31.19 36.04
N TRP A 598 11.18 30.84 35.95
CA TRP A 598 12.24 31.52 36.68
C TRP A 598 12.95 32.51 35.75
N GLN A 599 13.07 33.77 36.15
CA GLN A 599 13.67 34.86 35.37
C GLN A 599 14.72 35.65 36.15
#